data_AF-A0A3A1YNP0-F1
#
_entry.id   AF-A0A3A1YNP0-F1
#
_cell.length_a   1.000
_cell.length_b   1.000
_cell.length_c   1.000
_cell.angle_alpha   90.00
_cell.angle_beta   90.00
_cell.angle_gamma   90.00
#
_symmetry.space_group_name_H-M   'P 1'
#
loop_
_entity.id
_entity.type
_entity.pdbx_description
1 polymer ?
#
loop_
_entity_poly.entity_id
_entity_poly.type
_entity_poly.pdbx_seq_one_letter_code
_entity_poly.pdbx_strand_id
1 'polypeptide(L)'
;MAITLEATLKDAKGKGVSRRLRREGKIPGIIYGGNAEPVAIVLDHEKVNNWSNNPEFYSEVLSVVVDGKEEKVKVQALQRHAFKPKLLHVDFKRV
;
A
#
# COMPACT_ATOMS: atom_id res chain seq x y z
N MET A 1 -2.48 17.83 6.48
CA MET A 1 -3.34 17.52 5.31
C MET A 1 -3.66 16.04 5.37
N ALA A 2 -4.88 15.60 5.07
CA ALA A 2 -5.17 14.16 5.11
C ALA A 2 -4.55 13.48 3.87
N ILE A 3 -3.63 12.55 4.09
CA ILE A 3 -3.01 11.78 3.00
C ILE A 3 -3.98 10.68 2.57
N THR A 4 -4.47 10.79 1.33
CA THR A 4 -5.42 9.83 0.76
C THR A 4 -4.77 9.03 -0.36
N LEU A 5 -4.85 7.70 -0.29
CA LEU A 5 -4.35 6.78 -1.30
C LEU A 5 -5.50 5.96 -1.91
N GLU A 6 -5.53 5.88 -3.23
CA GLU A 6 -6.48 5.04 -3.95
C GLU A 6 -5.90 3.64 -4.14
N ALA A 7 -6.68 2.64 -3.75
CA ALA A 7 -6.34 1.24 -3.83
C ALA A 7 -7.44 0.45 -4.54
N THR A 8 -7.03 -0.63 -5.20
CA THR A 8 -7.94 -1.63 -5.79
C THR A 8 -7.76 -2.95 -5.07
N LEU A 9 -8.83 -3.75 -5.00
CA LEU A 9 -8.73 -5.11 -4.48
C LEU A 9 -7.81 -5.96 -5.35
N LYS A 10 -7.04 -6.83 -4.70
CA LYS A 10 -6.14 -7.75 -5.38
C LYS A 10 -6.88 -9.06 -5.70
N ASP A 11 -7.29 -9.22 -6.96
CA ASP A 11 -8.03 -10.41 -7.42
C ASP A 11 -7.26 -11.73 -7.26
N ALA A 12 -5.94 -11.72 -7.53
CA ALA A 12 -5.14 -12.93 -7.60
C ALA A 12 -3.93 -12.89 -6.67
N LYS A 13 -3.77 -13.95 -5.87
CA LYS A 13 -2.64 -14.15 -4.95
C LYS A 13 -1.51 -14.90 -5.67
N GLY A 14 -0.26 -14.69 -5.21
CA GLY A 14 0.89 -15.45 -5.68
C GLY A 14 2.08 -14.62 -6.17
N LYS A 15 3.20 -15.32 -6.40
CA LYS A 15 4.50 -14.74 -6.79
C LYS A 15 4.47 -14.15 -8.20
N GLY A 16 3.85 -14.84 -9.16
CA GLY A 16 3.77 -14.41 -10.55
C GLY A 16 2.95 -13.12 -10.70
N VAL A 17 1.78 -13.06 -10.06
CA VAL A 17 0.89 -11.89 -10.07
C VAL A 17 1.59 -10.67 -9.48
N SER A 18 2.20 -10.83 -8.31
CA SER A 18 2.92 -9.72 -7.65
C SER A 18 4.11 -9.23 -8.48
N ARG A 19 4.78 -10.11 -9.24
CA ARG A 19 5.83 -9.71 -10.18
C ARG A 19 5.27 -8.94 -11.38
N ARG A 20 4.13 -9.36 -11.93
CA ARG A 20 3.45 -8.68 -13.03
C ARG A 20 3.01 -7.27 -12.62
N LEU A 21 2.35 -7.13 -11.46
CA LEU A 21 1.93 -5.83 -10.91
C LEU A 21 3.11 -4.85 -10.81
N ARG A 22 4.26 -5.29 -10.29
CA ARG A 22 5.46 -4.45 -10.19
C ARG A 22 6.07 -4.05 -11.54
N ARG A 23 5.83 -4.82 -12.61
CA ARG A 23 6.21 -4.45 -13.98
C ARG A 23 5.26 -3.42 -14.57
N GLU A 24 4.00 -3.45 -14.18
CA GLU A 24 2.94 -2.52 -14.58
C GLU A 24 2.95 -1.19 -13.79
N GLY A 25 3.97 -0.94 -12.96
CA GLY A 25 4.01 0.27 -12.13
C GLY A 25 3.07 0.24 -10.93
N LYS A 26 2.61 -0.94 -10.51
CA LYS A 26 1.76 -1.13 -9.33
C LYS A 26 2.53 -1.80 -8.20
N ILE A 27 2.13 -1.53 -6.96
CA ILE A 27 2.71 -2.15 -5.76
C ILE A 27 1.63 -2.98 -5.05
N PRO A 28 1.92 -4.26 -4.73
CA PRO A 28 1.05 -5.02 -3.85
C PRO A 28 1.18 -4.50 -2.41
N GLY A 29 0.06 -4.49 -1.69
CA GLY A 29 0.05 -4.20 -0.27
C GLY A 29 -1.00 -5.02 0.47
N ILE A 30 -1.00 -4.88 1.79
CA ILE A 30 -1.97 -5.51 2.68
C ILE A 30 -2.43 -4.52 3.74
N ILE A 31 -3.74 -4.51 4.01
CA ILE A 31 -4.32 -3.84 5.17
C ILE A 31 -4.75 -4.90 6.16
N TYR A 32 -4.34 -4.78 7.41
CA TYR A 32 -4.73 -5.71 8.48
C TYR A 32 -4.88 -4.99 9.82
N GLY A 33 -5.35 -5.71 10.84
CA GLY A 33 -5.52 -5.19 12.20
C GLY A 33 -6.98 -4.99 12.56
N GLY A 34 -7.22 -4.77 13.86
CA GLY A 34 -8.55 -4.79 14.46
C GLY A 34 -9.19 -6.19 14.40
N ASN A 35 -10.52 -6.21 14.32
CA ASN A 35 -11.34 -7.44 14.21
C ASN A 35 -11.72 -7.79 12.77
N ALA A 36 -11.32 -6.98 11.78
CA ALA A 36 -11.64 -7.19 10.38
C ALA A 36 -10.58 -8.05 9.68
N GLU A 37 -11.02 -8.80 8.66
CA GLU A 37 -10.12 -9.65 7.89
C GLU A 37 -9.03 -8.83 7.16
N PRO A 38 -7.82 -9.40 6.97
CA PRO A 38 -6.79 -8.77 6.16
C PRO A 38 -7.21 -8.64 4.69
N VAL A 39 -7.07 -7.44 4.14
CA VAL A 39 -7.44 -7.14 2.76
C VAL A 39 -6.16 -6.96 1.94
N ALA A 40 -6.03 -7.74 0.87
CA ALA A 40 -4.95 -7.59 -0.09
C ALA A 40 -5.32 -6.51 -1.11
N ILE A 41 -4.47 -5.50 -1.24
CA ILE A 41 -4.71 -4.34 -2.08
C ILE A 41 -3.60 -4.16 -3.12
N VAL A 42 -3.90 -3.36 -4.13
CA VAL A 42 -2.96 -2.90 -5.16
C VAL A 42 -3.01 -1.38 -5.22
N LEU A 43 -1.83 -0.77 -5.16
CA LEU A 43 -1.63 0.68 -5.19
C LEU A 43 -0.79 1.07 -6.40
N ASP A 44 -0.86 2.34 -6.77
CA ASP A 44 0.03 2.95 -7.75
C ASP A 44 1.44 3.17 -7.16
N HIS A 45 2.49 2.75 -7.89
CA HIS A 45 3.88 2.87 -7.41
C HIS A 45 4.33 4.31 -7.29
N GLU A 46 4.00 5.15 -8.26
CA GLU A 46 4.47 6.54 -8.31
C GLU A 46 3.86 7.35 -7.17
N LYS A 47 2.54 7.22 -6.97
CA LYS A 47 1.83 7.89 -5.86
C LYS A 47 2.45 7.52 -4.51
N VAL A 48 2.63 6.22 -4.24
CA VAL A 48 3.19 5.76 -2.96
C VAL A 48 4.65 6.15 -2.81
N ASN A 49 5.44 6.08 -3.89
CA ASN A 49 6.86 6.43 -3.85
C ASN A 49 7.06 7.93 -3.53
N ASN A 50 6.24 8.80 -4.13
CA ASN A 50 6.28 10.24 -3.87
C ASN A 50 5.96 10.55 -2.39
N TRP A 51 4.91 9.94 -1.85
CA TRP A 51 4.59 10.08 -0.42
C TRP A 51 5.63 9.48 0.49
N SER A 52 6.29 8.38 0.09
CA SER A 52 7.30 7.70 0.91
C SER A 52 8.54 8.54 1.22
N ASN A 53 8.75 9.64 0.48
CA ASN A 53 9.84 10.60 0.71
C ASN A 53 9.51 11.61 1.82
N ASN A 54 8.22 11.74 2.19
CA ASN A 54 7.77 12.64 3.24
C ASN A 54 7.76 11.88 4.58
N PRO A 55 8.39 12.40 5.65
CA PRO A 55 8.37 11.77 6.97
C PRO A 55 6.96 11.58 7.53
N GLU A 56 6.05 12.51 7.22
CA GLU A 56 4.64 12.50 7.62
C GLU A 56 3.93 11.19 7.23
N PHE A 57 4.33 10.58 6.11
CA PHE A 57 3.77 9.33 5.61
C PHE A 57 3.89 8.15 6.58
N TYR A 58 4.90 8.15 7.46
CA TYR A 58 5.12 7.07 8.43
C TYR A 58 4.55 7.39 9.81
N SER A 59 4.41 8.68 10.14
CA SER A 59 3.92 9.12 11.46
C SER A 59 2.41 9.27 11.52
N GLU A 60 1.80 9.79 10.44
CA GLU A 60 0.39 10.16 10.40
C GLU A 60 -0.56 9.00 10.09
N VAL A 61 -1.84 9.23 10.35
CA VAL A 61 -2.93 8.33 9.93
C VAL A 61 -3.31 8.69 8.50
N LEU A 62 -3.36 7.67 7.66
CA LEU A 62 -3.67 7.73 6.24
C LEU A 62 -5.09 7.22 5.98
N SER A 63 -5.70 7.74 4.94
CA SER A 63 -6.95 7.20 4.38
C SER A 63 -6.65 6.40 3.13
N VAL A 64 -6.94 5.10 3.14
CA VAL A 64 -6.84 4.26 1.94
C VAL A 64 -8.26 3.97 1.44
N VAL A 65 -8.56 4.41 0.22
CA VAL A 65 -9.85 4.17 -0.43
C VAL A 65 -9.76 2.88 -1.24
N VAL A 66 -10.45 1.84 -0.80
CA VAL A 66 -10.55 0.53 -1.47
C VAL A 66 -11.96 0.39 -2.04
N ASP A 67 -12.09 0.38 -3.37
CA ASP A 67 -13.38 0.25 -4.07
C ASP A 67 -14.49 1.18 -3.51
N GLY A 68 -14.13 2.43 -3.21
CA GLY A 68 -15.03 3.44 -2.67
C GLY A 68 -15.23 3.41 -1.14
N LYS A 69 -14.63 2.45 -0.43
CA LYS A 69 -14.63 2.40 1.04
C LYS A 69 -13.35 2.99 1.58
N GLU A 70 -13.47 3.97 2.46
CA GLU A 70 -12.33 4.61 3.13
C GLU A 70 -11.94 3.82 4.39
N GLU A 71 -10.70 3.36 4.44
CA GLU A 71 -10.10 2.73 5.62
C GLU A 71 -8.99 3.62 6.20
N LYS A 72 -9.09 3.92 7.50
CA LYS A 72 -8.04 4.63 8.22
C LYS A 72 -6.94 3.67 8.66
N VAL A 73 -5.72 3.95 8.24
CA VAL A 73 -4.58 3.05 8.44
C VAL A 73 -3.30 3.81 8.73
N LYS A 74 -2.31 3.11 9.27
CA LYS A 74 -0.94 3.60 9.43
C LYS A 74 0.04 2.66 8.73
N VAL A 75 1.09 3.20 8.14
CA VAL A 75 2.17 2.40 7.54
C VAL A 75 2.89 1.65 8.65
N GLN A 76 2.84 0.33 8.61
CA GLN A 76 3.58 -0.52 9.52
C GLN A 76 4.97 -0.86 8.97
N ALA A 77 5.05 -1.22 7.69
CA ALA A 77 6.30 -1.57 7.04
C ALA A 77 6.27 -1.23 5.55
N LEU A 78 7.41 -0.80 5.03
CA LEU A 78 7.61 -0.52 3.61
C LEU A 78 8.82 -1.31 3.11
N GLN A 79 8.58 -2.28 2.23
CA GLN A 79 9.64 -3.07 1.62
C GLN A 79 10.18 -2.34 0.40
N ARG A 80 11.47 -2.04 0.43
CA ARG A 80 12.19 -1.39 -0.68
C ARG A 80 13.01 -2.41 -1.44
N HIS A 81 13.23 -2.15 -2.73
CA HIS A 81 14.20 -2.91 -3.49
C HIS A 81 15.60 -2.62 -2.95
N ALA A 82 16.47 -3.62 -2.88
CA ALA A 82 17.78 -3.53 -2.24
C ALA A 82 18.75 -2.46 -2.80
N PHE A 83 18.45 -1.86 -3.96
CA PHE A 83 19.35 -0.91 -4.61
C PHE A 83 18.65 -0.02 -5.65
N LYS A 84 17.54 -0.49 -6.24
CA LYS A 84 16.72 0.34 -7.13
C LYS A 84 15.80 1.24 -6.32
N PRO A 85 15.48 2.45 -6.79
CA PRO A 85 14.47 3.32 -6.19
C PRO A 85 13.06 2.80 -6.51
N LYS A 86 12.76 1.57 -6.05
CA LYS A 86 11.48 0.88 -6.27
C LYS A 86 10.95 0.31 -4.97
N LEU A 87 9.63 0.36 -4.80
CA LEU A 87 8.93 -0.24 -3.69
C LEU A 87 8.47 -1.64 -4.09
N LEU A 88 8.55 -2.60 -3.16
CA LEU A 88 8.20 -3.99 -3.39
C LEU A 88 6.87 -4.36 -2.74
N HIS A 89 6.62 -3.86 -1.54
CA HIS A 89 5.42 -4.15 -0.76
C HIS A 89 5.19 -3.08 0.29
N VAL A 90 3.93 -2.88 0.69
CA VAL A 90 3.55 -2.01 1.80
C VAL A 90 2.56 -2.72 2.72
N ASP A 91 2.79 -2.56 4.01
CA ASP A 91 1.96 -3.12 5.08
C ASP A 91 1.28 -1.97 5.81
N PHE A 92 -0.04 -2.03 5.87
CA PHE A 92 -0.88 -1.07 6.58
C PHE A 92 -1.56 -1.74 7.76
N LYS A 93 -1.54 -1.05 8.90
CA LYS A 93 -2.25 -1.46 10.11
C LYS A 93 -3.44 -0.52 10.33
N ARG A 94 -4.63 -1.07 10.53
CA ARG A 94 -5.83 -0.31 10.91
C ARG A 94 -5.63 0.32 12.29
N VAL A 95 -6.06 1.57 12.42
CA VAL A 95 -6.00 2.37 13.65
C VAL A 95 -7.42 2.61 14.16
#